data_AF-A0A0C9Y317-F1
#
_entry.id   AF-A0A0C9Y317-F1
#
_cell.length_a   1.000
_cell.length_b   1.000
_cell.length_c   1.000
_cell.angle_alpha   90.00
_cell.angle_beta   90.00
_cell.angle_gamma   90.00
#
_symmetry.space_group_name_H-M   'P 1'
#
loop_
_entity.id
_entity.type
_entity.pdbx_description
1 polymer ?
#
loop_
_entity_poly.entity_id
_entity_poly.type
_entity_poly.pdbx_seq_one_letter_code
_entity_poly.pdbx_strand_id
1 'polypeptide(L)'
;MAYDNKAAVLAFSYLPGRPKRSISSSDDLAIYHSDICKDNFHHDIKTKKTWIVDFQHIGVLPEPFQVYAFFDTDNPFAAAVSDYLGRQRFDIANEMTRASGLLQQVDGDGSLNLDRFGERISKQNTEPSVA
;
A
#
# COMPACT_ATOMS: atom_id res chain seq x y z
N MET A 1 3.00 -0.50 5.00
CA MET A 1 3.06 -0.65 3.54
C MET A 1 3.92 -1.81 3.02
N ALA A 2 5.03 -2.22 3.65
CA ALA A 2 5.67 -3.52 3.32
C ALA A 2 4.78 -4.75 3.64
N TYR A 3 3.71 -4.55 4.41
CA TYR A 3 2.77 -5.55 4.94
C TYR A 3 1.62 -5.90 3.98
N ASP A 4 1.49 -5.16 2.86
CA ASP A 4 0.23 -5.12 2.11
C ASP A 4 0.11 -6.18 1.02
N ASN A 5 1.15 -6.93 0.67
CA ASN A 5 1.06 -7.77 -0.53
C ASN A 5 0.10 -8.97 -0.33
N LYS A 6 0.21 -9.73 0.77
CA LYS A 6 -0.73 -10.82 1.08
C LYS A 6 -2.09 -10.32 1.57
N ALA A 7 -2.09 -9.28 2.41
CA ALA A 7 -3.31 -8.68 2.94
C ALA A 7 -4.16 -8.05 1.82
N ALA A 8 -3.55 -7.37 0.84
CA ALA A 8 -4.27 -6.85 -0.33
C ALA A 8 -4.81 -7.99 -1.18
N VAL A 9 -4.02 -9.04 -1.47
CA VAL A 9 -4.49 -10.24 -2.19
C VAL A 9 -5.69 -10.89 -1.48
N LEU A 10 -5.70 -10.95 -0.15
CA LEU A 10 -6.84 -11.41 0.63
C LEU A 10 -8.02 -10.43 0.55
N ALA A 11 -7.82 -9.13 0.69
CA ALA A 11 -8.86 -8.12 0.58
C ALA A 11 -9.54 -8.15 -0.80
N PHE A 12 -8.80 -8.45 -1.87
CA PHE A 12 -9.39 -8.68 -3.20
C PHE A 12 -10.38 -9.84 -3.23
N SER A 13 -10.20 -10.85 -2.38
CA SER A 13 -11.15 -11.97 -2.26
C SER A 13 -12.39 -11.65 -1.42
N TYR A 14 -12.38 -10.55 -0.65
CA TYR A 14 -13.48 -10.13 0.22
C TYR A 14 -14.40 -9.07 -0.41
N LEU A 15 -14.04 -8.47 -1.55
CA LEU A 15 -14.87 -7.47 -2.23
C LEU A 15 -16.24 -8.05 -2.62
N PRO A 16 -17.35 -7.68 -1.94
CA PRO A 16 -18.65 -8.28 -2.17
C PRO A 16 -19.19 -7.94 -3.55
N GLY A 17 -19.73 -8.93 -4.26
CA GLY A 17 -20.38 -8.75 -5.57
C GLY A 17 -19.43 -8.64 -6.77
N ARG A 18 -18.12 -8.87 -6.60
CA ARG A 18 -17.17 -8.92 -7.72
C ARG A 18 -16.55 -10.31 -7.89
N PRO A 19 -16.30 -10.74 -9.14
CA PRO A 19 -15.56 -11.97 -9.39
C PRO A 19 -14.15 -11.85 -8.83
N LYS A 20 -13.66 -12.92 -8.21
CA LYS A 20 -12.29 -13.05 -7.70
C LYS A 20 -11.31 -12.86 -8.87
N ARG A 21 -10.69 -11.68 -8.98
CA ARG A 21 -9.67 -11.42 -10.01
C ARG A 21 -8.32 -11.92 -9.51
N SER A 22 -7.65 -12.77 -10.29
CA SER A 22 -6.23 -13.04 -10.06
C SER A 22 -5.46 -11.80 -10.48
N ILE A 23 -4.79 -11.15 -9.54
CA ILE A 23 -3.85 -10.09 -9.86
C ILE A 23 -2.52 -10.77 -10.15
N SER A 24 -2.14 -10.79 -11.41
CA SER A 24 -0.76 -11.09 -11.78
C SER A 24 0.04 -9.83 -11.49
N SER A 25 0.86 -9.87 -10.45
CA SER A 25 1.88 -8.84 -10.24
C SER A 25 3.05 -9.14 -11.15
N SER A 26 3.68 -8.12 -11.74
CA SER A 26 4.98 -8.33 -12.40
C SER A 26 6.01 -8.78 -11.36
N ASP A 27 6.96 -9.62 -11.77
CA ASP A 27 8.15 -9.91 -10.96
C ASP A 27 9.14 -8.72 -10.94
N ASP A 28 8.87 -7.69 -11.76
CA ASP A 28 9.64 -6.45 -11.77
C ASP A 28 9.42 -5.66 -10.48
N LEU A 29 10.42 -5.71 -9.62
CA LEU A 29 10.45 -4.98 -8.37
C LEU A 29 10.86 -3.52 -8.59
N ALA A 30 10.11 -2.62 -7.99
CA ALA A 30 10.38 -1.19 -7.96
C ALA A 30 10.57 -0.71 -6.51
N ILE A 31 11.46 0.26 -6.32
CA ILE A 31 11.52 1.02 -5.07
C ILE A 31 10.33 2.00 -5.10
N TYR A 32 9.53 1.99 -4.04
CA TYR A 32 8.47 2.96 -3.86
C TYR A 32 8.65 3.70 -2.53
N HIS A 33 8.27 4.97 -2.54
CA HIS A 33 8.07 5.77 -1.36
C HIS A 33 6.57 5.95 -1.23
N SER A 34 6.00 5.59 -0.10
CA SER A 34 4.53 5.65 0.04
C SER A 34 3.99 6.93 0.63
N ASP A 35 4.83 7.69 1.33
CA ASP A 35 4.49 9.01 1.82
C ASP A 35 5.04 10.12 0.90
N ILE A 36 4.49 10.20 -0.31
CA ILE A 36 4.91 11.19 -1.32
C ILE A 36 4.23 12.52 -1.04
N CYS A 37 4.79 13.29 -0.10
CA CYS A 37 4.33 14.63 0.21
C CYS A 37 5.45 15.65 -0.02
N LYS A 38 5.08 16.91 -0.25
CA LYS A 38 6.05 17.98 -0.54
C LYS A 38 7.09 18.14 0.57
N ASP A 39 6.69 17.90 1.83
CA ASP A 39 7.54 18.07 3.00
C ASP A 39 8.68 17.03 3.06
N ASN A 40 8.48 15.87 2.42
CA ASN A 40 9.50 14.84 2.28
C ASN A 40 10.47 15.10 1.11
N PHE A 41 10.28 16.17 0.33
CA PHE A 41 11.10 16.50 -0.83
C PHE A 41 11.71 17.91 -0.71
N HIS A 42 13.01 17.98 -0.41
CA HIS A 42 13.74 19.23 -0.36
C HIS A 42 14.42 19.52 -1.69
N HIS A 43 13.97 20.58 -2.37
CA HIS A 43 14.58 21.04 -3.61
C HIS A 43 15.39 22.33 -3.40
N ASP A 44 16.68 22.28 -3.70
CA ASP A 44 17.54 23.46 -3.76
C ASP A 44 17.47 24.10 -5.15
N ILE A 45 16.86 25.29 -5.23
CA ILE A 45 16.66 26.02 -6.48
C ILE A 45 17.99 26.43 -7.14
N LYS A 46 19.03 26.69 -6.35
CA LYS A 46 20.35 27.14 -6.82
C LYS A 46 21.15 25.98 -7.40
N THR A 47 21.22 24.86 -6.68
CA THR A 47 22.01 23.70 -7.10
C THR A 47 21.22 22.72 -7.97
N LYS A 48 19.90 22.90 -8.10
CA LYS A 48 18.94 22.00 -8.77
C LYS A 48 18.94 20.57 -8.20
N LYS A 49 19.44 20.40 -6.97
CA LYS A 49 19.45 19.11 -6.29
C LYS A 49 18.15 18.92 -5.53
N THR A 50 17.60 17.72 -5.64
CA THR A 50 16.44 17.29 -4.85
C THR A 50 16.88 16.19 -3.90
N TRP A 51 16.42 16.29 -2.66
CA TRP A 51 16.65 15.31 -1.61
C TRP A 51 15.31 14.77 -1.18
N ILE A 52 15.25 13.46 -0.97
CA ILE A 52 14.11 12.81 -0.32
C ILE A 52 14.51 12.60 1.13
N VAL A 53 13.62 12.91 2.06
CA VAL A 53 13.75 12.63 3.48
C VAL A 53 12.61 11.71 3.92
N ASP A 54 12.67 11.23 5.15
CA ASP A 54 11.69 10.32 5.74
C ASP A 54 11.54 8.95 5.03
N PHE A 55 12.62 8.15 5.10
CA PHE A 55 12.70 6.83 4.49
C PHE A 55 11.88 5.75 5.23
N GLN A 56 11.10 6.11 6.26
CA GLN A 56 10.36 5.13 7.09
C GLN A 56 9.25 4.42 6.31
N HIS A 57 8.86 4.97 5.16
CA HIS A 57 7.76 4.51 4.32
C HIS A 57 8.22 4.08 2.91
N ILE A 58 9.48 3.64 2.80
CA ILE A 58 10.03 3.07 1.56
C ILE A 58 9.98 1.55 1.60
N GLY A 59 9.70 0.95 0.45
CA GLY A 59 9.80 -0.48 0.26
C GLY A 59 10.19 -0.87 -1.16
N VAL A 60 10.33 -2.17 -1.35
CA VAL A 60 10.58 -2.79 -2.65
C VAL A 60 9.39 -3.70 -2.94
N LEU A 61 8.58 -3.32 -3.93
CA LEU A 61 7.36 -4.04 -4.31
C LEU A 61 7.20 -4.01 -5.83
N PRO A 62 6.36 -4.90 -6.41
CA PRO A 62 6.03 -4.84 -7.83
C PRO A 62 5.57 -3.45 -8.26
N GLU A 63 5.89 -3.07 -9.50
CA GLU A 63 5.57 -1.73 -10.06
C GLU A 63 4.14 -1.22 -9.78
N PRO A 64 3.05 -2.03 -9.81
CA PRO A 64 1.71 -1.53 -9.50
C PRO A 64 1.58 -0.88 -8.12
N PHE A 65 2.39 -1.28 -7.14
CA PHE A 65 2.43 -0.65 -5.81
C PHE A 65 3.01 0.76 -5.84
N GLN A 66 3.97 1.02 -6.73
CA GLN A 66 4.50 2.36 -6.95
C GLN A 66 3.44 3.27 -7.55
N VAL A 67 2.66 2.77 -8.51
CA VAL A 67 1.54 3.51 -9.11
C VAL A 67 0.48 3.80 -8.05
N TYR A 68 0.10 2.79 -7.26
CA TYR A 68 -0.84 2.95 -6.14
C TYR A 68 -0.42 4.07 -5.16
N ALA A 69 0.86 4.13 -4.76
CA ALA A 69 1.36 5.17 -3.85
C ALA A 69 1.13 6.61 -4.35
N PHE A 70 1.12 6.82 -5.67
CA PHE A 70 0.83 8.13 -6.25
C PHE A 70 -0.67 8.51 -6.23
N PHE A 71 -1.56 7.52 -6.26
CA PHE A 71 -3.00 7.74 -6.45
C PHE A 71 -3.85 7.54 -5.18
N ASP A 72 -3.26 7.02 -4.10
CA ASP A 72 -3.99 6.69 -2.87
C ASP A 72 -3.99 7.78 -1.80
N THR A 73 -3.34 8.92 -2.05
CA THR A 73 -3.00 9.86 -0.97
C THR A 73 -3.84 11.14 -0.93
N ASP A 74 -4.84 11.32 -1.81
CA ASP A 74 -5.55 12.60 -2.04
C ASP A 74 -4.59 13.82 -2.09
N ASN A 75 -3.31 13.57 -2.42
CA ASN A 75 -2.22 14.50 -2.26
C ASN A 75 -1.93 15.16 -3.61
N PRO A 76 -2.15 16.48 -3.76
CA PRO A 76 -1.91 17.18 -5.02
C PRO A 76 -0.46 17.09 -5.49
N PHE A 77 0.50 16.99 -4.57
CA PHE A 77 1.92 16.84 -4.91
C PHE A 77 2.19 15.47 -5.52
N ALA A 78 1.68 14.39 -4.91
CA ALA A 78 1.83 13.04 -5.45
C ALA A 78 1.18 12.92 -6.86
N ALA A 79 0.00 13.51 -7.04
CA ALA A 79 -0.67 13.57 -8.34
C ALA A 79 0.19 14.29 -9.40
N ALA A 80 0.73 15.47 -9.08
CA ALA A 80 1.58 16.22 -9.99
C ALA A 80 2.87 15.48 -10.37
N VAL A 81 3.49 14.77 -9.42
CA VAL A 81 4.67 13.93 -9.69
C VAL A 81 4.30 12.75 -10.61
N SER A 82 3.15 12.12 -10.38
CA SER A 82 2.63 11.03 -11.21
C SER A 82 2.45 11.47 -12.67
N ASP A 83 1.80 12.63 -12.86
CA ASP A 83 1.55 13.21 -14.19
C ASP A 83 2.86 13.52 -14.91
N TYR A 84 3.84 14.11 -14.21
CA TYR A 84 5.15 14.41 -14.78
C TYR A 84 5.91 13.15 -15.21
N LEU A 85 5.77 12.06 -14.45
CA LEU A 85 6.37 10.76 -14.79
C LEU A 85 5.59 9.99 -15.87
N GLY A 86 4.48 10.54 -16.37
CA GLY A 86 3.63 9.88 -17.37
C GLY A 86 2.96 8.60 -16.85
N ARG A 87 2.79 8.49 -15.53
CA ARG A 87 2.17 7.32 -14.90
C ARG A 87 0.66 7.41 -15.08
N GLN A 88 0.06 6.36 -15.63
CA GLN A 88 -1.40 6.25 -15.72
C GLN A 88 -1.95 5.40 -14.58
N ARG A 89 -3.13 5.78 -14.11
CA ARG A 89 -3.88 4.99 -13.15
C ARG A 89 -4.38 3.72 -13.84
N PHE A 90 -3.73 2.59 -13.58
CA PHE A 90 -4.16 1.30 -14.09
C PHE A 90 -5.34 0.75 -13.30
N ASP A 91 -6.12 -0.15 -13.90
CA ASP A 91 -7.21 -0.86 -13.23
C ASP A 91 -6.74 -1.53 -11.93
N ILE A 92 -5.51 -2.04 -11.89
CA ILE A 92 -4.92 -2.67 -10.70
C ILE A 92 -4.74 -1.67 -9.57
N ALA A 93 -4.30 -0.43 -9.84
CA ALA A 93 -4.14 0.59 -8.81
C ALA A 93 -5.49 1.01 -8.20
N ASN A 94 -6.56 1.10 -9.01
CA ASN A 94 -7.92 1.35 -8.52
C ASN A 94 -8.40 0.24 -7.59
N GLU A 95 -8.14 -1.01 -7.97
CA GLU A 95 -8.50 -2.16 -7.16
C GLU A 95 -7.65 -2.16 -5.87
N MET A 96 -6.37 -1.79 -5.91
CA MET A 96 -5.52 -1.66 -4.72
C MET A 96 -5.97 -0.58 -3.75
N THR A 97 -6.39 0.60 -4.24
CA THR A 97 -7.03 1.64 -3.41
C THR A 97 -8.24 1.10 -2.65
N ARG A 98 -9.09 0.30 -3.32
CA ARG A 98 -10.24 -0.30 -2.64
C ARG A 98 -9.84 -1.36 -1.62
N ALA A 99 -8.88 -2.22 -1.98
CA ALA A 99 -8.35 -3.24 -1.07
C ALA A 99 -7.74 -2.59 0.18
N SER A 100 -6.96 -1.51 0.01
CA SER A 100 -6.40 -0.73 1.11
C SER A 100 -7.48 -0.08 1.97
N GLY A 101 -8.50 0.54 1.36
CA GLY A 101 -9.63 1.09 2.11
C GLY A 101 -10.36 0.04 2.95
N LEU A 102 -10.57 -1.16 2.40
CA LEU A 102 -11.11 -2.30 3.16
C LEU A 102 -10.19 -2.72 4.31
N LEU A 103 -8.88 -2.82 4.05
CA LEU A 103 -7.91 -3.16 5.09
C LEU A 103 -7.89 -2.10 6.19
N GLN A 104 -7.93 -0.81 5.88
CA GLN A 104 -7.95 0.25 6.88
C GLN A 104 -9.25 0.25 7.71
N GLN A 105 -10.39 -0.04 7.08
CA GLN A 105 -11.67 -0.19 7.78
C GLN A 105 -11.67 -1.38 8.74
N VAL A 106 -11.10 -2.51 8.29
CA VAL A 106 -11.14 -3.77 9.04
C VAL A 106 -9.97 -3.91 10.03
N ASP A 107 -8.79 -3.37 9.76
CA ASP A 107 -7.69 -3.35 10.74
C ASP A 107 -8.06 -2.48 11.96
N GLY A 108 -8.92 -1.48 11.75
CA GLY A 108 -9.56 -0.72 12.83
C GLY A 108 -10.56 -1.51 13.69
N ASP A 109 -11.13 -2.61 13.18
CA ASP A 109 -12.12 -3.45 13.89
C ASP A 109 -11.63 -4.88 14.20
N GLY A 110 -10.46 -5.28 13.70
CA GLY A 110 -9.85 -6.59 13.86
C GLY A 110 -10.55 -7.74 13.12
N SER A 111 -11.57 -7.49 12.31
CA SER A 111 -12.49 -8.53 11.81
C SER A 111 -11.90 -9.43 10.72
N LEU A 112 -10.77 -9.07 10.11
CA LEU A 112 -10.04 -9.94 9.18
C LEU A 112 -9.29 -11.08 9.89
N ASN A 113 -9.05 -10.96 11.21
CA ASN A 113 -8.29 -11.92 12.01
C ASN A 113 -6.94 -12.29 11.35
N LEU A 114 -6.27 -11.28 10.80
CA LEU A 114 -4.95 -11.38 10.21
C LEU A 114 -3.91 -10.74 11.14
N ASP A 115 -2.71 -11.30 11.18
CA ASP A 115 -1.59 -10.70 11.88
C ASP A 115 -0.96 -9.59 11.03
N ARG A 116 0.05 -8.91 11.59
CA ARG A 116 0.79 -7.85 10.89
C ARG A 116 1.50 -8.30 9.60
N PHE A 117 1.54 -9.60 9.30
CA PHE A 117 2.11 -10.16 8.09
C PHE A 117 1.04 -10.62 7.09
N GLY A 118 -0.24 -10.43 7.40
CA GLY A 118 -1.37 -10.88 6.59
C GLY A 118 -1.66 -12.38 6.74
N GLU A 119 -1.12 -13.05 7.76
CA GLU A 119 -1.40 -14.45 8.07
C GLU A 119 -2.57 -14.56 9.04
N ARG A 120 -3.34 -15.65 9.02
CA ARG A 120 -4.42 -15.82 10.01
C ARG A 120 -3.83 -15.90 11.42
N ILE A 121 -4.34 -15.07 12.34
CA ILE A 121 -4.08 -15.23 13.77
C ILE A 121 -4.74 -16.54 14.19
N SER A 122 -3.92 -17.55 14.48
CA SER A 122 -4.40 -18.78 15.12
C SER A 122 -4.83 -18.43 16.54
N LYS A 123 -6.01 -18.88 16.95
CA LYS A 123 -6.39 -18.86 18.38
C LYS A 123 -5.37 -19.75 19.10
N GLN A 124 -4.31 -19.19 19.65
CA GLN A 124 -3.57 -19.90 20.69
C GLN A 124 -4.55 -20.05 21.86
N ASN A 125 -4.87 -21.31 22.17
CA ASN A 125 -5.65 -21.68 23.33
C ASN A 125 -5.05 -20.97 24.55
N THR A 126 -5.76 -19.99 25.08
CA THR A 126 -5.52 -19.50 26.43
C THR A 126 -5.95 -20.63 27.35
N GLU A 127 -5.00 -21.48 27.74
CA GLU A 127 -5.21 -22.32 28.91
C GLU A 127 -5.45 -21.38 30.11
N PRO A 128 -6.52 -21.61 30.89
CA PRO A 128 -6.75 -20.81 32.08
C PRO A 128 -5.62 -21.08 33.07
N SER A 129 -4.92 -20.01 33.45
CA SER A 129 -4.04 -19.99 34.62
C SER A 129 -4.85 -20.47 35.82
N VAL A 130 -4.59 -21.70 36.27
CA VAL A 130 -5.11 -22.20 37.54
C VAL A 130 -4.45 -21.41 38.66
N ALA A 131 -5.29 -20.96 39.59
CA ALA A 131 -4.96 -20.16 40.76
C ALA A 131 -4.02 -20.87 41.75
#